data_AF-A0A3B1B9U7-F1
#
_entry.id   AF-A0A3B1B9U7-F1
#
_cell.length_a   1.000
_cell.length_b   1.000
_cell.length_c   1.000
_cell.angle_alpha   90.00
_cell.angle_beta   90.00
_cell.angle_gamma   90.00
#
_symmetry.space_group_name_H-M   'P 1'
#
loop_
_entity.id
_entity.type
_entity.pdbx_description
1 polymer ?
#
loop_
_entity_poly.entity_id
_entity_poly.type
_entity_poly.pdbx_seq_one_letter_code
_entity_poly.pdbx_strand_id
1 'polypeptide(L)'
;MEKGKKYTFCFKGEILPEFEVKTVKQNIAQIFGVHHSEVSPLFEGKSIFQRSGLNKFTANQYFDKFKRMGALCSIELEADILPVNEPDDINQPIIKQPIIKEQDKIDKSLCPKCQSSNINSEQCPDCGIYLEKFRKIASMSANAESVSKDDDHDEVDGSSLEQMQKAIIIIRYVIIYFLIVFTVDNFIRDYEEKLRYIIGTGLDISVIPYILGHIGLVYGCYFLALAKGRSGIWGGLGLASLPGLSVLLLLPNRYASNSDSKAKLFAITMIVLSAFWVTNYVNKIAEKSKFIDESIALRGQRHEYPSTVYDTNPDVFMSEIDELGQFLDKGFELLSKYDYRGRQVAAIADVMFAETIRLFIWANYQRYLQYRNGERGTDYLQDKNITHFQIELFKTIKKRVEDVGFPGLFYAYEAWFIGSDFKADGYDFLAIFNGALFESQRKYLRLPLTDKDRLAPPEFSFENIDLSMYSNVKVSTEEDIILFDLSEHTFPATHKTLAIAYYYKVYRQYDVSKRKQVDRYLLMAVQISPDFPNKYIDGYYSVFKPVDIYPLLDKR
;
A
#
# COMPACT_ATOMS: atom_id res chain seq x y z
N MET A 1 -2.65 0.39 10.80
CA MET A 1 -2.73 -1.08 10.69
C MET A 1 -2.47 -1.71 12.06
N GLU A 2 -3.49 -2.30 12.71
CA GLU A 2 -3.34 -3.05 13.97
C GLU A 2 -2.70 -4.42 13.71
N LYS A 3 -1.36 -4.51 13.65
CA LYS A 3 -0.66 -5.81 13.56
C LYS A 3 -0.52 -6.41 14.96
N GLY A 4 -1.19 -7.53 15.21
CA GLY A 4 -0.94 -8.38 16.39
C GLY A 4 -2.18 -9.05 17.00
N LYS A 5 -3.38 -8.50 16.81
CA LYS A 5 -4.62 -9.05 17.37
C LYS A 5 -5.14 -10.23 16.54
N LYS A 6 -5.30 -11.39 17.17
CA LYS A 6 -5.97 -12.57 16.59
C LYS A 6 -7.42 -12.64 17.06
N TYR A 7 -8.28 -13.20 16.22
CA TYR A 7 -9.70 -13.32 16.44
C TYR A 7 -10.12 -14.78 16.23
N THR A 8 -11.08 -15.23 17.03
CA THR A 8 -11.76 -16.51 16.87
C THR A 8 -13.19 -16.28 16.41
N PHE A 9 -13.60 -16.97 15.35
CA PHE A 9 -14.99 -17.05 14.89
C PHE A 9 -15.66 -18.29 15.47
N CYS A 10 -16.86 -18.15 16.03
CA CYS A 10 -17.62 -19.22 16.66
C CYS A 10 -19.09 -19.24 16.20
N PHE A 11 -19.55 -20.42 15.78
CA PHE A 11 -20.95 -20.71 15.43
C PHE A 11 -21.46 -21.92 16.22
N LYS A 12 -22.54 -21.72 16.98
CA LYS A 12 -23.12 -22.70 17.93
C LYS A 12 -24.46 -23.29 17.46
N GLY A 13 -24.81 -23.16 16.18
CA GLY A 13 -26.08 -23.65 15.65
C GLY A 13 -27.28 -22.73 15.86
N GLU A 14 -27.08 -21.54 16.43
CA GLU A 14 -28.13 -20.55 16.65
C GLU A 14 -28.53 -19.85 15.35
N ILE A 15 -29.83 -19.58 15.17
CA ILE A 15 -30.38 -18.98 13.95
C ILE A 15 -31.00 -17.62 14.26
N LEU A 16 -31.01 -16.74 13.26
CA LEU A 16 -31.70 -15.46 13.35
C LEU A 16 -33.22 -15.68 13.35
N PRO A 17 -34.01 -14.87 14.10
CA PRO A 17 -35.46 -15.05 14.24
C PRO A 17 -36.25 -15.03 12.92
N GLU A 18 -35.67 -14.43 11.87
CA GLU A 18 -36.31 -14.22 10.57
C GLU A 18 -36.15 -15.41 9.60
N PHE A 19 -35.38 -16.44 9.97
CA PHE A 19 -35.01 -17.53 9.06
C PHE A 19 -35.49 -18.90 9.56
N GLU A 20 -35.91 -19.76 8.62
CA GLU A 20 -36.32 -21.13 8.93
C GLU A 20 -35.11 -22.08 9.03
N VAL A 21 -35.06 -22.93 10.08
CA VAL A 21 -33.96 -23.87 10.36
C VAL A 21 -33.59 -24.72 9.13
N LYS A 22 -34.58 -25.17 8.36
CA LYS A 22 -34.37 -26.02 7.18
C LYS A 22 -33.59 -25.27 6.09
N THR A 23 -33.93 -24.01 5.86
CA THR A 23 -33.28 -23.12 4.88
C THR A 23 -31.87 -22.77 5.31
N VAL A 24 -31.67 -22.43 6.60
CA VAL A 24 -30.33 -22.14 7.14
C VAL A 24 -29.41 -23.37 7.06
N LYS A 25 -29.91 -24.57 7.34
CA LYS A 25 -29.15 -25.82 7.17
C LYS A 25 -28.68 -26.03 5.74
N GLN A 26 -29.53 -25.80 4.74
CA GLN A 26 -29.17 -25.93 3.32
C GLN A 26 -28.12 -24.90 2.92
N ASN A 27 -28.30 -23.64 3.34
CA ASN A 27 -27.38 -22.55 3.03
C ASN A 27 -25.99 -22.78 3.65
N ILE A 28 -25.93 -23.26 4.90
CA ILE A 28 -24.66 -23.58 5.56
C ILE A 28 -23.99 -24.81 4.93
N ALA A 29 -24.76 -25.85 4.56
CA ALA A 29 -24.23 -27.01 3.85
C ALA A 29 -23.57 -26.61 2.51
N GLN A 30 -24.16 -25.64 1.80
CA GLN A 30 -23.60 -25.09 0.57
C GLN A 30 -22.27 -24.35 0.79
N ILE A 31 -22.10 -23.65 1.92
CA ILE A 31 -20.82 -22.99 2.26
C ILE A 31 -19.70 -24.01 2.45
N PHE A 32 -20.00 -25.16 3.07
CA PHE A 32 -19.02 -26.20 3.34
C PHE A 32 -18.84 -27.20 2.19
N GLY A 33 -19.71 -27.17 1.18
CA GLY A 33 -19.70 -28.13 0.08
C GLY A 33 -20.04 -29.56 0.52
N VAL A 34 -20.86 -29.71 1.57
CA VAL A 34 -21.25 -31.00 2.16
C VAL A 34 -22.75 -31.22 2.07
N HIS A 35 -23.21 -32.46 2.34
CA HIS A 35 -24.64 -32.75 2.35
C HIS A 35 -25.33 -32.22 3.63
N HIS A 36 -26.62 -31.87 3.55
CA HIS A 36 -27.36 -31.26 4.68
C HIS A 36 -27.41 -32.13 5.96
N SER A 37 -27.25 -33.45 5.82
CA SER A 37 -27.15 -34.39 6.95
C SER A 37 -25.87 -34.22 7.75
N GLU A 38 -24.78 -33.76 7.12
CA GLU A 38 -23.46 -33.60 7.76
C GLU A 38 -23.38 -32.33 8.62
N VAL A 39 -24.17 -31.31 8.31
CA VAL A 39 -24.25 -30.07 9.11
C VAL A 39 -25.29 -30.13 10.23
N SER A 40 -26.16 -31.15 10.24
CA SER A 40 -27.22 -31.28 11.25
C SER A 40 -26.72 -31.31 12.70
N PRO A 41 -25.58 -31.95 13.04
CA PRO A 41 -25.02 -31.92 14.40
C PRO A 41 -24.71 -30.52 14.94
N LEU A 42 -24.40 -29.54 14.05
CA LEU A 42 -24.12 -28.15 14.46
C LEU A 42 -25.36 -27.46 15.03
N PHE A 43 -26.55 -27.78 14.50
CA PHE A 43 -27.82 -27.18 14.93
C PHE A 43 -28.50 -27.95 16.07
N GLU A 44 -28.01 -29.16 16.36
CA GLU A 44 -28.48 -29.99 17.48
C GLU A 44 -27.67 -29.72 18.76
N GLY A 45 -26.76 -28.74 18.75
CA GLY A 45 -25.87 -28.43 19.86
C GLY A 45 -24.81 -29.49 20.14
N LYS A 46 -24.62 -30.46 19.24
CA LYS A 46 -23.65 -31.56 19.38
C LYS A 46 -22.25 -31.18 18.93
N SER A 47 -22.12 -30.15 18.09
CA SER A 47 -20.83 -29.65 17.62
C SER A 47 -20.85 -28.13 17.48
N ILE A 48 -19.68 -27.52 17.67
CA ILE A 48 -19.45 -26.08 17.49
C ILE A 48 -18.48 -25.92 16.32
N PHE A 49 -18.81 -25.02 15.39
CA PHE A 49 -17.87 -24.65 14.34
C PHE A 49 -17.03 -23.46 14.84
N GLN A 50 -15.74 -23.70 15.06
CA GLN A 50 -14.80 -22.70 15.54
C GLN A 50 -13.59 -22.59 14.61
N ARG A 51 -13.17 -21.35 14.30
CA ARG A 51 -11.93 -21.06 13.57
C ARG A 51 -11.16 -19.95 14.28
N SER A 52 -10.00 -20.32 14.81
CA SER A 52 -9.11 -19.47 15.60
C SER A 52 -7.90 -18.97 14.79
N GLY A 53 -7.21 -17.94 15.28
CA GLY A 53 -6.04 -17.34 14.62
C GLY A 53 -6.36 -16.48 13.40
N LEU A 54 -7.60 -15.99 13.27
CA LEU A 54 -8.01 -15.14 12.16
C LEU A 54 -7.56 -13.70 12.39
N ASN A 55 -7.23 -12.98 11.32
CA ASN A 55 -7.14 -11.53 11.39
C ASN A 55 -8.56 -10.92 11.38
N LYS A 56 -8.69 -9.65 11.80
CA LYS A 56 -9.99 -8.95 11.91
C LYS A 56 -10.80 -8.99 10.62
N PHE A 57 -10.15 -8.80 9.47
CA PHE A 57 -10.80 -8.78 8.16
C PHE A 57 -11.37 -10.16 7.80
N THR A 58 -10.59 -11.22 7.97
CA THR A 58 -11.04 -12.59 7.71
C THR A 58 -12.14 -13.02 8.69
N ALA A 59 -12.05 -12.67 9.98
CA ALA A 59 -13.10 -12.95 10.95
C ALA A 59 -14.43 -12.27 10.58
N ASN A 60 -14.39 -11.00 10.15
CA ASN A 60 -15.57 -10.29 9.66
C ASN A 60 -16.16 -10.94 8.40
N GLN A 61 -15.33 -11.43 7.47
CA GLN A 61 -15.84 -12.15 6.30
C GLN A 61 -16.60 -13.42 6.65
N TYR A 62 -16.13 -14.20 7.64
CA TYR A 62 -16.85 -15.38 8.12
C TYR A 62 -18.18 -14.98 8.76
N PHE A 63 -18.17 -13.93 9.60
CA PHE A 63 -19.37 -13.41 10.22
C PHE A 63 -20.41 -12.94 9.21
N ASP A 64 -20.03 -12.11 8.24
CA ASP A 64 -20.96 -11.59 7.23
C ASP A 64 -21.53 -12.72 6.37
N LYS A 65 -20.72 -13.71 6.00
CA LYS A 65 -21.18 -14.87 5.22
C LYS A 65 -22.21 -15.69 6.00
N PHE A 66 -21.95 -15.99 7.27
CA PHE A 66 -22.87 -16.79 8.07
C PHE A 66 -24.15 -16.01 8.43
N LYS A 67 -24.02 -14.70 8.74
CA LYS A 67 -25.17 -13.82 9.01
C LYS A 67 -26.12 -13.72 7.82
N ARG A 68 -25.60 -13.56 6.59
CA ARG A 68 -26.39 -13.55 5.36
C ARG A 68 -27.17 -14.85 5.13
N MET A 69 -26.70 -15.96 5.68
CA MET A 69 -27.37 -17.26 5.60
C MET A 69 -28.37 -17.51 6.72
N GLY A 70 -28.61 -16.53 7.61
CA GLY A 70 -29.56 -16.65 8.72
C GLY A 70 -28.96 -17.28 9.99
N ALA A 71 -27.63 -17.39 10.08
CA ALA A 71 -26.95 -17.93 11.26
C ALA A 71 -26.53 -16.82 12.24
N LEU A 72 -26.72 -17.07 13.53
CA LEU A 72 -26.23 -16.20 14.60
C LEU A 72 -24.81 -16.65 14.99
N CYS A 73 -23.83 -15.75 14.86
CA CYS A 73 -22.42 -16.05 15.10
C CYS A 73 -21.79 -15.01 16.02
N SER A 74 -20.64 -15.35 16.60
CA SER A 74 -19.85 -14.44 17.44
C SER A 74 -18.40 -14.40 16.96
N ILE A 75 -17.79 -13.22 17.09
CA ILE A 75 -16.35 -13.02 16.93
C ILE A 75 -15.80 -12.63 18.30
N GLU A 76 -14.84 -13.39 18.79
CA GLU A 76 -14.14 -13.11 20.04
C GLU A 76 -12.70 -12.71 19.75
N LEU A 77 -12.21 -11.70 20.48
CA LEU A 77 -10.81 -11.31 20.43
C LEU A 77 -10.01 -12.34 21.25
N GLU A 78 -9.02 -12.97 20.63
CA GLU A 78 -8.06 -13.77 21.39
C GLU A 78 -7.24 -12.79 22.24
N ALA A 79 -7.50 -12.78 23.55
CA ALA A 79 -6.55 -12.22 24.49
C ALA A 79 -5.23 -12.98 24.30
N ASP A 80 -4.07 -12.33 24.51
CA ASP A 80 -2.79 -13.03 24.58
C ASP A 80 -2.80 -13.92 25.82
N ILE A 81 -3.39 -15.11 25.68
CA ILE A 81 -3.45 -16.15 26.70
C ILE A 81 -2.08 -16.84 26.65
N LEU A 82 -1.23 -16.52 27.63
CA LEU A 82 -0.15 -17.41 28.05
C LEU A 82 -0.77 -18.79 28.29
N PRO A 83 -0.18 -19.89 27.77
CA PRO A 83 -0.87 -21.16 27.68
C PRO A 83 -1.24 -21.68 29.08
N VAL A 84 -2.55 -21.83 29.31
CA VAL A 84 -3.11 -22.58 30.44
C VAL A 84 -3.54 -23.94 29.89
N ASN A 85 -2.91 -24.98 30.42
CA ASN A 85 -3.19 -26.39 30.14
C ASN A 85 -4.54 -26.82 30.76
N GLU A 86 -5.19 -27.78 30.12
CA GLU A 86 -6.18 -28.67 30.74
C GLU A 86 -5.71 -30.14 30.59
N PRO A 87 -6.21 -31.06 31.44
CA PRO A 87 -5.37 -31.98 32.21
C PRO A 87 -5.28 -33.40 31.60
N ASP A 88 -4.19 -34.09 31.89
CA ASP A 88 -4.23 -35.44 32.48
C ASP A 88 -2.82 -35.89 32.93
N ASP A 89 -2.70 -35.90 34.26
CA ASP A 89 -2.16 -36.92 35.14
C ASP A 89 -0.69 -37.44 35.07
N ILE A 90 -0.15 -37.50 36.30
CA ILE A 90 0.93 -38.34 36.85
C ILE A 90 2.41 -37.86 36.79
N ASN A 91 2.81 -37.38 37.98
CA ASN A 91 4.11 -37.46 38.68
C ASN A 91 5.10 -36.26 38.68
N GLN A 92 4.97 -35.53 39.81
CA GLN A 92 5.91 -34.63 40.51
C GLN A 92 7.34 -35.21 40.70
N PRO A 93 8.39 -34.43 41.10
CA PRO A 93 8.31 -33.17 41.86
C PRO A 93 9.23 -31.99 41.44
N ILE A 94 8.75 -30.83 41.90
CA ILE A 94 9.33 -29.51 42.17
C ILE A 94 10.85 -29.51 42.44
N ILE A 95 11.59 -28.52 41.90
CA ILE A 95 12.48 -27.62 42.67
C ILE A 95 12.83 -26.35 41.86
N LYS A 96 12.88 -25.26 42.64
CA LYS A 96 13.12 -23.85 42.37
C LYS A 96 14.40 -23.55 41.58
N GLN A 97 14.37 -22.50 40.77
CA GLN A 97 15.57 -21.76 40.37
C GLN A 97 16.28 -21.16 41.60
N PRO A 98 17.61 -21.07 41.56
CA PRO A 98 18.28 -19.89 42.06
C PRO A 98 19.20 -19.26 41.01
N ILE A 99 19.17 -17.94 41.00
CA ILE A 99 20.23 -17.04 40.56
C ILE A 99 21.49 -17.37 41.37
N ILE A 100 22.70 -17.33 40.77
CA ILE A 100 23.97 -16.88 41.39
C ILE A 100 25.04 -16.70 40.31
N LYS A 101 25.78 -15.59 40.42
CA LYS A 101 27.07 -15.28 39.80
C LYS A 101 28.18 -15.95 40.62
N GLU A 102 29.22 -16.47 39.99
CA GLU A 102 30.65 -16.32 40.34
C GLU A 102 31.51 -17.49 39.85
N GLN A 103 32.79 -17.15 39.65
CA GLN A 103 33.89 -17.89 39.08
C GLN A 103 34.22 -19.16 39.87
N ASP A 104 34.72 -20.22 39.20
CA ASP A 104 36.02 -20.80 39.57
C ASP A 104 36.54 -21.87 38.60
N LYS A 105 37.85 -22.09 38.70
CA LYS A 105 38.74 -22.96 37.92
C LYS A 105 38.14 -24.34 37.57
N ILE A 106 38.19 -24.69 36.27
CA ILE A 106 37.76 -25.99 35.74
C ILE A 106 38.74 -27.08 36.17
N ASP A 107 38.31 -27.95 37.07
CA ASP A 107 39.03 -29.17 37.43
C ASP A 107 38.86 -30.23 36.31
N LYS A 108 39.97 -30.82 35.85
CA LYS A 108 40.05 -31.61 34.60
C LYS A 108 39.37 -32.98 34.68
N SER A 109 38.77 -33.32 35.81
CA SER A 109 38.19 -34.61 36.17
C SER A 109 36.64 -34.65 36.09
N LEU A 110 35.97 -33.56 35.71
CA LEU A 110 34.50 -33.46 35.68
C LEU A 110 33.96 -33.18 34.26
N CYS A 111 32.83 -33.81 33.93
CA CYS A 111 32.19 -33.59 32.64
C CYS A 111 31.60 -32.17 32.55
N PRO A 112 31.93 -31.36 31.53
CA PRO A 112 31.51 -29.96 31.47
C PRO A 112 30.01 -29.76 31.23
N LYS A 113 29.27 -30.81 30.87
CA LYS A 113 27.82 -30.74 30.58
C LYS A 113 26.96 -31.22 31.74
N CYS A 114 27.33 -32.34 32.37
CA CYS A 114 26.52 -32.96 33.43
C CYS A 114 27.24 -33.04 34.79
N GLN A 115 28.50 -32.60 34.87
CA GLN A 115 29.33 -32.65 36.08
C GLN A 115 29.54 -34.05 36.66
N SER A 116 29.37 -35.12 35.88
CA SER A 116 29.72 -36.46 36.37
C SER A 116 31.23 -36.61 36.54
N SER A 117 31.61 -37.30 37.62
CA SER A 117 32.99 -37.74 37.91
C SER A 117 33.34 -39.05 37.20
N ASN A 118 32.33 -39.73 36.62
CA ASN A 118 32.52 -40.97 35.90
C ASN A 118 32.80 -40.66 34.42
N ILE A 119 34.08 -40.50 34.10
CA ILE A 119 34.55 -40.14 32.76
C ILE A 119 35.37 -41.28 32.19
N ASN A 120 34.92 -41.83 31.07
CA ASN A 120 35.78 -42.64 30.20
C ASN A 120 36.59 -41.70 29.28
N SER A 121 37.81 -42.08 28.91
CA SER A 121 38.83 -41.20 28.31
C SER A 121 38.38 -40.42 27.07
N GLU A 122 37.36 -40.91 26.35
CA GLU A 122 36.89 -40.31 25.08
C GLU A 122 35.45 -39.80 25.14
N GLN A 123 34.58 -40.41 25.95
CA GLN A 123 33.15 -40.10 25.99
C GLN A 123 32.60 -40.21 27.42
N CYS A 124 31.74 -39.26 27.81
CA CYS A 124 31.03 -39.33 29.08
C CYS A 124 29.89 -40.36 29.01
N PRO A 125 29.90 -41.45 29.80
CA PRO A 125 28.84 -42.46 29.77
C PRO A 125 27.48 -41.92 30.20
N ASP A 126 27.44 -40.91 31.07
CA ASP A 126 26.19 -40.40 31.64
C ASP A 126 25.43 -39.42 30.73
N CYS A 127 26.13 -38.75 29.79
CA CYS A 127 25.48 -37.79 28.89
C CYS A 127 25.90 -37.91 27.41
N GLY A 128 26.75 -38.88 27.07
CA GLY A 128 27.10 -39.26 25.71
C GLY A 128 27.99 -38.28 24.95
N ILE A 129 28.54 -37.24 25.58
CA ILE A 129 29.39 -36.25 24.87
C ILE A 129 30.83 -36.73 24.69
N TYR A 130 31.44 -36.41 23.54
CA TYR A 130 32.86 -36.62 23.28
C TYR A 130 33.69 -35.48 23.89
N LEU A 131 34.59 -35.80 24.83
CA LEU A 131 35.28 -34.81 25.66
C LEU A 131 36.45 -34.11 24.97
N GLU A 132 37.03 -34.73 23.95
CA GLU A 132 38.20 -34.20 23.25
C GLU A 132 37.91 -32.86 22.56
N LYS A 133 36.70 -32.69 22.02
CA LYS A 133 36.26 -31.47 21.35
C LYS A 133 36.17 -30.28 22.31
N PHE A 134 35.74 -30.51 23.56
CA PHE A 134 35.64 -29.48 24.58
C PHE A 134 37.01 -29.13 25.18
N ARG A 135 37.92 -30.09 25.31
CA ARG A 135 39.30 -29.84 25.77
C ARG A 135 40.08 -28.96 24.80
N LYS A 136 39.91 -29.12 23.48
CA LYS A 136 40.55 -28.27 22.47
C LYS A 136 40.11 -26.81 22.58
N ILE A 137 38.82 -26.56 22.83
CA ILE A 137 38.28 -25.21 23.01
C ILE A 137 38.79 -24.57 24.32
N ALA A 138 38.88 -25.35 25.39
CA ALA A 138 39.45 -24.88 26.67
C ALA A 138 40.96 -24.56 26.56
N SER A 139 41.74 -25.34 25.80
CA SER A 139 43.16 -25.03 25.55
C SER A 139 43.36 -23.82 24.63
N MET A 140 42.44 -23.59 23.67
CA MET A 140 42.50 -22.42 22.78
C MET A 140 42.15 -21.11 23.52
N SER A 141 41.30 -21.18 24.55
CA SER A 141 40.98 -20.02 25.41
C SER A 141 42.09 -19.76 26.45
N ALA A 142 42.71 -20.80 27.01
CA ALA A 142 43.83 -20.64 27.94
C ALA A 142 45.11 -20.07 27.27
N ASN A 143 45.38 -20.43 26.00
CA ASN A 143 46.52 -19.87 25.25
C ASN A 143 46.30 -18.42 24.78
N ALA A 144 45.08 -17.88 24.84
CA ALA A 144 44.79 -16.50 24.48
C ALA A 144 45.15 -15.51 25.62
N GLU A 145 45.23 -15.98 26.88
CA GLU A 145 45.56 -15.14 28.04
C GLU A 145 47.06 -15.10 28.38
N SER A 146 47.88 -16.03 27.87
CA SER A 146 49.33 -16.07 28.15
C SER A 146 50.21 -15.36 27.12
N VAL A 147 49.65 -14.62 26.15
CA VAL A 147 50.39 -13.90 25.08
C VAL A 147 50.35 -12.37 25.29
N SER A 148 50.04 -11.89 26.50
CA SER A 148 49.99 -10.43 26.77
C SER A 148 50.82 -10.04 27.98
N LYS A 149 52.13 -10.24 27.86
CA LYS A 149 53.20 -9.54 28.59
C LYS A 149 54.50 -10.22 28.19
N ASP A 150 55.18 -9.64 27.21
CA ASP A 150 56.62 -9.39 27.25
C ASP A 150 57.06 -8.94 25.85
N ASP A 151 57.56 -7.70 25.81
CA ASP A 151 58.57 -7.14 24.90
C ASP A 151 58.53 -7.51 23.41
N ASP A 152 57.76 -6.75 22.63
CA ASP A 152 58.07 -6.45 21.22
C ASP A 152 57.34 -5.15 20.82
N HIS A 153 57.94 -4.00 21.18
CA HIS A 153 57.34 -2.69 20.97
C HIS A 153 57.72 -2.00 19.65
N ASP A 154 58.60 -2.59 18.82
CA ASP A 154 59.18 -1.88 17.67
C ASP A 154 58.76 -2.40 16.28
N GLU A 155 58.16 -3.59 16.14
CA GLU A 155 57.78 -4.14 14.82
C GLU A 155 56.29 -3.93 14.43
N VAL A 156 55.47 -3.38 15.33
CA VAL A 156 54.02 -3.21 15.13
C VAL A 156 53.65 -1.96 14.32
N ASP A 157 54.51 -0.94 14.28
CA ASP A 157 54.17 0.38 13.71
C ASP A 157 53.99 0.34 12.17
N GLY A 158 54.76 -0.53 11.48
CA GLY A 158 54.73 -0.64 10.02
C GLY A 158 53.41 -1.17 9.46
N SER A 159 52.80 -2.17 10.12
CA SER A 159 51.55 -2.78 9.63
C SER A 159 50.35 -1.85 9.80
N SER A 160 50.29 -1.08 10.90
CA SER A 160 49.23 -0.10 11.12
C SER A 160 49.27 1.06 10.12
N LEU A 161 50.48 1.52 9.77
CA LEU A 161 50.64 2.60 8.80
C LEU A 161 50.18 2.16 7.40
N GLU A 162 50.53 0.94 6.99
CA GLU A 162 50.11 0.37 5.71
C GLU A 162 48.57 0.22 5.62
N GLN A 163 47.94 -0.27 6.69
CA GLN A 163 46.48 -0.38 6.77
C GLN A 163 45.80 1.00 6.73
N MET A 164 46.37 1.99 7.41
CA MET A 164 45.86 3.37 7.40
C MET A 164 45.92 3.97 5.99
N GLN A 165 47.04 3.78 5.27
CA GLN A 165 47.18 4.24 3.89
C GLN A 165 46.15 3.56 2.97
N LYS A 166 45.98 2.24 3.08
CA LYS A 166 44.95 1.48 2.34
C LYS A 166 43.55 2.02 2.61
N ALA A 167 43.21 2.26 3.89
CA ALA A 167 41.91 2.82 4.28
C ALA A 167 41.67 4.20 3.64
N ILE A 168 42.65 5.11 3.72
CA ILE A 168 42.56 6.46 3.16
C ILE A 168 42.34 6.40 1.64
N ILE A 169 43.10 5.56 0.93
CA ILE A 169 42.98 5.41 -0.53
C ILE A 169 41.59 4.91 -0.90
N ILE A 170 41.11 3.84 -0.25
CA ILE A 170 39.79 3.25 -0.54
C ILE A 170 38.67 4.26 -0.25
N ILE A 171 38.66 4.86 0.94
CA ILE A 171 37.62 5.83 1.33
C ILE A 171 37.61 7.02 0.36
N ARG A 172 38.78 7.50 -0.07
CA ARG A 172 38.86 8.59 -1.05
C ARG A 172 38.22 8.21 -2.39
N TYR A 173 38.53 7.04 -2.93
CA TYR A 173 37.91 6.58 -4.18
C TYR A 173 36.40 6.39 -4.04
N VAL A 174 35.93 5.88 -2.91
CA VAL A 174 34.50 5.70 -2.63
C VAL A 174 33.77 7.04 -2.53
N ILE A 175 34.38 8.06 -1.90
CA ILE A 175 33.80 9.41 -1.85
C ILE A 175 33.70 10.01 -3.26
N ILE A 176 34.76 9.90 -4.08
CA ILE A 176 34.75 10.36 -5.48
C ILE A 176 33.66 9.62 -6.27
N TYR A 177 33.53 8.32 -6.08
CA TYR A 177 32.50 7.50 -6.70
C TYR A 177 31.10 7.98 -6.31
N PHE A 178 30.82 8.23 -5.02
CA PHE A 178 29.54 8.78 -4.59
C PHE A 178 29.27 10.16 -5.20
N LEU A 179 30.27 11.04 -5.28
CA LEU A 179 30.10 12.36 -5.93
C LEU A 179 29.71 12.21 -7.40
N ILE A 180 30.33 11.29 -8.14
CA ILE A 180 29.98 11.01 -9.53
C ILE A 180 28.56 10.45 -9.59
N VAL A 181 28.23 9.44 -8.78
CA VAL A 181 26.89 8.84 -8.75
C VAL A 181 25.83 9.87 -8.40
N PHE A 182 26.03 10.72 -7.40
CA PHE A 182 25.08 11.78 -7.03
C PHE A 182 24.94 12.84 -8.13
N THR A 183 26.04 13.21 -8.80
CA THR A 183 25.98 14.18 -9.91
C THR A 183 25.21 13.60 -11.09
N VAL A 184 25.49 12.34 -11.43
CA VAL A 184 24.78 11.62 -12.49
C VAL A 184 23.32 11.39 -12.12
N ASP A 185 23.00 11.03 -10.87
CA ASP A 185 21.62 10.83 -10.40
C ASP A 185 20.83 12.14 -10.43
N ASN A 186 21.41 13.26 -10.00
CA ASN A 186 20.78 14.58 -10.11
C ASN A 186 20.60 15.00 -11.57
N PHE A 187 21.62 14.79 -12.42
CA PHE A 187 21.52 15.08 -13.85
C PHE A 187 20.46 14.20 -14.52
N ILE A 188 20.43 12.91 -14.23
CA ILE A 188 19.41 11.99 -14.74
C ILE A 188 18.05 12.43 -14.23
N ARG A 189 17.87 12.82 -12.97
CA ARG A 189 16.58 13.31 -12.45
C ARG A 189 16.03 14.47 -13.27
N ASP A 190 16.89 15.43 -13.62
CA ASP A 190 16.49 16.58 -14.44
C ASP A 190 16.17 16.18 -15.91
N TYR A 191 16.71 15.05 -16.38
CA TYR A 191 16.49 14.51 -17.72
C TYR A 191 15.51 13.33 -17.78
N GLU A 192 15.12 12.73 -16.65
CA GLU A 192 14.34 11.50 -16.54
C GLU A 192 12.98 11.69 -17.20
N GLU A 193 12.45 12.91 -17.18
CA GLU A 193 11.20 13.27 -17.83
C GLU A 193 11.30 13.20 -19.36
N LYS A 194 12.44 13.57 -19.95
CA LYS A 194 12.72 13.38 -21.38
C LYS A 194 13.08 11.93 -21.70
N LEU A 195 13.75 11.25 -20.76
CA LEU A 195 14.24 9.88 -20.93
C LEU A 195 13.19 8.81 -20.64
N ARG A 196 12.08 9.12 -19.97
CA ARG A 196 10.95 8.19 -19.75
C ARG A 196 10.42 7.61 -21.06
N TYR A 197 10.47 8.36 -22.15
CA TYR A 197 10.13 7.87 -23.48
C TYR A 197 11.08 6.76 -23.98
N ILE A 198 12.34 6.78 -23.53
CA ILE A 198 13.39 5.86 -23.97
C ILE A 198 13.55 4.68 -23.00
N ILE A 199 13.29 4.88 -21.70
CA ILE A 199 13.48 3.88 -20.64
C ILE A 199 12.13 3.49 -20.03
N GLY A 200 11.25 2.90 -20.85
CA GLY A 200 9.95 2.36 -20.41
C GLY A 200 10.04 1.12 -19.51
N THR A 201 11.23 0.71 -19.08
CA THR A 201 11.47 -0.57 -18.37
C THR A 201 11.43 -0.47 -16.85
N GLY A 202 11.17 0.71 -16.28
CA GLY A 202 11.01 0.87 -14.82
C GLY A 202 12.27 0.52 -14.01
N LEU A 203 13.43 0.43 -14.66
CA LEU A 203 14.69 0.10 -14.01
C LEU A 203 15.18 1.33 -13.25
N ASP A 204 15.01 1.32 -11.93
CA ASP A 204 15.65 2.28 -11.02
C ASP A 204 17.16 2.03 -11.05
N ILE A 205 17.85 2.58 -12.06
CA ILE A 205 19.32 2.59 -12.17
C ILE A 205 19.95 3.19 -10.89
N SER A 206 19.14 3.93 -10.10
CA SER A 206 19.51 4.66 -8.90
C SER A 206 19.78 3.83 -7.64
N VAL A 207 19.73 2.49 -7.62
CA VAL A 207 20.02 1.74 -6.36
C VAL A 207 21.36 1.01 -6.41
N ILE A 208 21.66 0.35 -7.52
CA ILE A 208 22.86 -0.50 -7.67
C ILE A 208 24.16 0.28 -7.43
N PRO A 209 24.37 1.48 -8.01
CA PRO A 209 25.59 2.24 -7.77
C PRO A 209 25.80 2.56 -6.28
N TYR A 210 24.73 2.94 -5.58
CA TYR A 210 24.83 3.22 -4.15
C TYR A 210 25.20 1.98 -3.34
N ILE A 211 24.68 0.79 -3.67
CA ILE A 211 25.08 -0.47 -3.01
C ILE A 211 26.57 -0.71 -3.19
N LEU A 212 27.11 -0.55 -4.41
CA LEU A 212 28.54 -0.71 -4.69
C LEU A 212 29.39 0.30 -3.90
N GLY A 213 28.94 1.55 -3.82
CA GLY A 213 29.58 2.57 -3.00
C GLY A 213 29.62 2.21 -1.52
N HIS A 214 28.54 1.64 -0.97
CA HIS A 214 28.48 1.20 0.43
C HIS A 214 29.38 -0.02 0.70
N ILE A 215 29.46 -0.98 -0.23
CA ILE A 215 30.39 -2.11 -0.12
C ILE A 215 31.84 -1.58 -0.05
N GLY A 216 32.19 -0.64 -0.92
CA GLY A 216 33.50 0.01 -0.88
C GLY A 216 33.74 0.76 0.44
N LEU A 217 32.72 1.44 0.97
CA LEU A 217 32.82 2.17 2.24
C LEU A 217 33.01 1.23 3.44
N VAL A 218 32.30 0.11 3.49
CA VAL A 218 32.46 -0.94 4.51
C VAL A 218 33.89 -1.48 4.47
N TYR A 219 34.43 -1.72 3.27
CA TYR A 219 35.81 -2.19 3.10
C TYR A 219 36.85 -1.15 3.54
N GLY A 220 36.61 0.14 3.24
CA GLY A 220 37.44 1.23 3.75
C GLY A 220 37.39 1.36 5.27
N CYS A 221 36.20 1.27 5.86
CA CYS A 221 35.99 1.30 7.30
C CYS A 221 36.62 0.09 8.02
N TYR A 222 36.64 -1.08 7.37
CA TYR A 222 37.31 -2.28 7.87
C TYR A 222 38.81 -2.04 8.08
N PHE A 223 39.51 -1.52 7.07
CA PHE A 223 40.94 -1.21 7.23
C PHE A 223 41.19 -0.06 8.21
N LEU A 224 40.29 0.93 8.26
CA LEU A 224 40.41 2.03 9.22
C LEU A 224 40.24 1.53 10.67
N ALA A 225 39.37 0.54 10.90
CA ALA A 225 39.20 -0.09 12.21
C ALA A 225 40.48 -0.86 12.62
N LEU A 226 41.04 -1.66 11.70
CA LEU A 226 42.27 -2.40 11.96
C LEU A 226 43.45 -1.46 12.24
N ALA A 227 43.60 -0.39 11.45
CA ALA A 227 44.63 0.64 11.62
C ALA A 227 44.54 1.38 12.98
N LYS A 228 43.37 1.38 13.62
CA LYS A 228 43.16 1.95 14.97
C LYS A 228 43.32 0.92 16.10
N GLY A 229 43.66 -0.33 15.79
CA GLY A 229 43.79 -1.42 16.75
C GLY A 229 42.44 -1.98 17.23
N ARG A 230 41.40 -1.90 16.40
CA ARG A 230 40.06 -2.44 16.66
C ARG A 230 39.79 -3.68 15.81
N SER A 231 38.83 -4.50 16.23
CA SER A 231 38.40 -5.66 15.45
C SER A 231 37.79 -5.21 14.12
N GLY A 232 38.06 -5.97 13.04
CA GLY A 232 37.51 -5.68 11.71
C GLY A 232 35.98 -5.61 11.64
N ILE A 233 35.27 -6.20 12.62
CA ILE A 233 33.80 -6.10 12.77
C ILE A 233 33.33 -4.63 12.81
N TRP A 234 34.13 -3.71 13.35
CA TRP A 234 33.80 -2.28 13.36
C TRP A 234 33.74 -1.66 11.96
N GLY A 235 34.29 -2.33 10.94
CA GLY A 235 34.12 -1.97 9.54
C GLY A 235 32.67 -2.01 9.06
N GLY A 236 31.82 -2.81 9.71
CA GLY A 236 30.38 -2.85 9.45
C GLY A 236 29.68 -1.51 9.66
N LEU A 237 30.27 -0.57 10.41
CA LEU A 237 29.78 0.80 10.51
C LEU A 237 29.69 1.48 9.15
N GLY A 238 30.47 1.08 8.14
CA GLY A 238 30.34 1.60 6.77
C GLY A 238 28.95 1.40 6.14
N LEU A 239 28.13 0.47 6.63
CA LEU A 239 26.73 0.33 6.21
C LEU A 239 25.88 1.54 6.60
N ALA A 240 26.23 2.21 7.70
CA ALA A 240 25.61 3.46 8.12
C ALA A 240 26.21 4.68 7.41
N SER A 241 26.95 4.50 6.32
CA SER A 241 27.44 5.57 5.45
C SER A 241 28.32 6.59 6.20
N LEU A 242 28.18 7.89 5.90
CA LEU A 242 28.91 8.98 6.59
C LEU A 242 28.79 8.97 8.13
N PRO A 243 27.61 8.76 8.75
CA PRO A 243 27.52 8.64 10.21
C PRO A 243 28.41 7.53 10.77
N GLY A 244 28.42 6.36 10.12
CA GLY A 244 29.22 5.22 10.57
C GLY A 244 30.72 5.50 10.47
N LEU A 245 31.18 6.09 9.37
CA LEU A 245 32.55 6.56 9.22
C LEU A 245 32.91 7.59 10.31
N SER A 246 31.99 8.49 10.64
CA SER A 246 32.20 9.53 11.66
C SER A 246 32.38 8.95 13.06
N VAL A 247 31.56 7.96 13.44
CA VAL A 247 31.73 7.23 14.70
C VAL A 247 33.11 6.57 14.74
N LEU A 248 33.52 5.94 13.64
CA LEU A 248 34.82 5.27 13.55
C LEU A 248 35.99 6.26 13.64
N LEU A 249 35.85 7.46 13.07
CA LEU A 249 36.82 8.55 13.21
C LEU A 249 36.94 9.06 14.66
N LEU A 250 35.85 9.08 15.42
CA LEU A 250 35.84 9.47 16.84
C LEU A 250 36.43 8.42 17.78
N LEU A 251 36.48 7.15 17.36
CA LEU A 251 37.09 6.10 18.18
C LEU A 251 38.58 6.40 18.42
N PRO A 252 39.06 6.27 19.68
CA PRO A 252 40.46 6.53 20.00
C PRO A 252 41.35 5.52 19.29
N ASN A 253 42.47 6.01 18.74
CA ASN A 253 43.51 5.18 18.14
C ASN A 253 44.32 4.54 19.28
N ARG A 254 44.43 3.21 19.31
CA ARG A 254 45.24 2.52 20.33
C ARG A 254 46.74 2.70 20.13
N TYR A 255 47.17 3.04 18.92
CA TYR A 255 48.59 3.19 18.55
C TYR A 255 49.09 4.63 18.58
N ALA A 256 48.22 5.64 18.69
CA ALA A 256 48.61 7.04 18.71
C ALA A 256 48.00 7.77 19.92
N SER A 257 48.84 8.41 20.73
CA SER A 257 48.41 9.07 21.97
C SER A 257 47.68 10.39 21.76
N ASN A 258 47.91 11.07 20.63
CA ASN A 258 47.25 12.33 20.29
C ASN A 258 46.22 12.15 19.18
N SER A 259 44.95 12.27 19.54
CA SER A 259 43.87 12.38 18.57
C SER A 259 43.89 13.76 17.90
N ASP A 260 43.93 13.82 16.59
CA ASP A 260 43.80 15.07 15.84
C ASP A 260 42.45 15.75 16.11
N SER A 261 42.49 16.98 16.63
CA SER A 261 41.30 17.78 16.93
C SER A 261 40.48 18.07 15.67
N LYS A 262 41.12 18.15 14.51
CA LYS A 262 40.45 18.38 13.22
C LYS A 262 39.58 17.19 12.81
N ALA A 263 40.09 15.97 12.99
CA ALA A 263 39.33 14.76 12.69
C ALA A 263 38.08 14.62 13.58
N LYS A 264 38.18 15.01 14.86
CA LYS A 264 37.03 15.03 15.78
C LYS A 264 35.98 16.06 15.36
N LEU A 265 36.41 17.29 15.05
CA LEU A 265 35.50 18.35 14.59
C LEU A 265 34.77 17.93 13.31
N PHE A 266 35.50 17.37 12.33
CA PHE A 266 34.91 16.86 11.10
C PHE A 266 33.85 15.77 11.36
N ALA A 267 34.17 14.79 12.21
CA ALA A 267 33.24 13.71 12.54
C ALA A 267 31.97 14.22 13.25
N ILE A 268 32.10 15.17 14.18
CA ILE A 268 30.95 15.78 14.85
C ILE A 268 30.07 16.52 13.82
N THR A 269 30.66 17.31 12.93
CA THR A 269 29.93 18.02 11.87
C THR A 269 29.18 17.05 10.96
N MET A 270 29.80 15.94 10.56
CA MET A 270 29.16 14.91 9.73
C MET A 270 28.00 14.22 10.45
N ILE A 271 28.11 13.95 11.76
CA ILE A 271 27.01 13.40 12.56
C ILE A 271 25.83 14.36 12.60
N VAL A 272 26.07 15.65 12.89
CA VAL A 272 25.02 16.68 12.94
C VAL A 272 24.34 16.83 11.58
N LEU A 273 25.11 16.93 10.50
CA LEU A 273 24.57 17.01 9.14
C LEU A 273 23.74 15.78 8.80
N SER A 274 24.22 14.58 9.13
CA SER A 274 23.50 13.34 8.86
C SER A 274 22.21 13.25 9.67
N ALA A 275 22.21 13.68 10.94
CA ALA A 275 21.01 13.71 11.77
C ALA A 275 19.96 14.67 11.19
N PHE A 276 20.37 15.84 10.70
CA PHE A 276 19.48 16.78 10.01
C PHE A 276 18.86 16.17 8.75
N TRP A 277 19.68 15.53 7.90
CA TRP A 277 19.20 14.84 6.68
C TRP A 277 18.24 13.70 6.98
N VAL A 278 18.56 12.84 7.95
CA VAL A 278 17.69 11.73 8.37
C VAL A 278 16.36 12.26 8.90
N THR A 279 16.40 13.31 9.72
CA THR A 279 15.18 13.92 10.27
C THR A 279 14.30 14.49 9.16
N ASN A 280 14.88 15.23 8.21
CA ASN A 280 14.13 15.75 7.06
C ASN A 280 13.55 14.64 6.18
N TYR A 281 14.31 13.57 5.95
CA TYR A 281 13.85 12.42 5.17
C TYR A 281 12.71 11.66 5.86
N VAL A 282 12.83 11.43 7.18
CA VAL A 282 11.78 10.80 7.98
C VAL A 282 10.52 11.66 7.99
N ASN A 283 10.65 12.97 8.18
CA ASN A 283 9.53 13.91 8.14
C ASN A 283 8.84 13.89 6.77
N LYS A 284 9.61 13.90 5.67
CA LYS A 284 9.08 13.77 4.31
C LYS A 284 8.27 12.48 4.11
N ILE A 285 8.79 11.33 4.58
CA ILE A 285 8.06 10.05 4.50
C ILE A 285 6.81 10.09 5.38
N ALA A 286 6.92 10.60 6.59
CA ALA A 286 5.82 10.67 7.55
C ALA A 286 4.68 11.56 7.04
N GLU A 287 4.99 12.74 6.51
CA GLU A 287 3.99 13.65 5.94
C GLU A 287 3.32 13.05 4.69
N LYS A 288 4.09 12.37 3.81
CA LYS A 288 3.50 11.62 2.70
C LYS A 288 2.56 10.51 3.17
N SER A 289 2.97 9.71 4.16
CA SER A 289 2.13 8.64 4.70
C SER A 289 0.86 9.21 5.31
N LYS A 290 0.99 10.29 6.10
CA LYS A 290 -0.14 11.00 6.70
C LYS A 290 -1.11 11.50 5.63
N PHE A 291 -0.61 12.08 4.54
CA PHE A 291 -1.45 12.51 3.42
C PHE A 291 -2.23 11.35 2.78
N ILE A 292 -1.58 10.19 2.59
CA ILE A 292 -2.26 8.99 2.08
C ILE A 292 -3.33 8.50 3.07
N ASP A 293 -3.02 8.49 4.37
CA ASP A 293 -3.96 8.09 5.42
C ASP A 293 -5.15 9.06 5.53
N GLU A 294 -4.93 10.37 5.34
CA GLU A 294 -5.99 11.38 5.23
C GLU A 294 -6.93 11.07 4.04
N SER A 295 -6.40 10.63 2.89
CA SER A 295 -7.26 10.21 1.77
C SER A 295 -8.18 9.02 2.11
N ILE A 296 -7.69 8.10 2.96
CA ILE A 296 -8.50 6.95 3.43
C ILE A 296 -9.57 7.44 4.41
N ALA A 297 -9.25 8.40 5.27
CA ALA A 297 -10.22 9.00 6.20
C ALA A 297 -11.36 9.73 5.46
N LEU A 298 -11.05 10.46 4.37
CA LEU A 298 -12.06 11.11 3.53
C LEU A 298 -13.10 10.12 2.98
N ARG A 299 -12.66 8.92 2.59
CA ARG A 299 -13.57 7.87 2.08
C ARG A 299 -14.55 7.38 3.13
N GLY A 300 -14.17 7.41 4.41
CA GLY A 300 -15.03 6.98 5.50
C GLY A 300 -16.04 8.04 5.94
N GLN A 301 -15.81 9.31 5.62
CA GLN A 301 -16.73 10.41 5.91
C GLN A 301 -17.74 10.62 4.78
N ARG A 302 -17.28 10.47 3.53
CA ARG A 302 -18.14 10.45 2.35
C ARG A 302 -19.18 9.35 2.49
N HIS A 303 -20.44 9.67 2.18
CA HIS A 303 -21.52 8.68 2.17
C HIS A 303 -21.06 7.41 1.48
N GLU A 304 -21.07 6.29 2.21
CA GLU A 304 -20.60 5.00 1.73
C GLU A 304 -21.22 4.70 0.37
N TYR A 305 -20.40 4.31 -0.60
CA TYR A 305 -20.89 3.81 -1.88
C TYR A 305 -20.94 2.27 -1.82
N PRO A 306 -22.05 1.65 -2.25
CA PRO A 306 -23.33 2.26 -2.65
C PRO A 306 -24.15 2.71 -1.43
N SER A 307 -24.68 3.94 -1.47
CA SER A 307 -25.58 4.47 -0.43
C SER A 307 -27.03 4.12 -0.76
N THR A 308 -27.78 3.57 0.19
CA THR A 308 -29.22 3.35 0.02
C THR A 308 -30.05 4.62 0.22
N VAL A 309 -29.44 5.69 0.73
CA VAL A 309 -30.08 6.98 0.98
C VAL A 309 -29.52 8.00 -0.01
N TYR A 310 -30.40 8.70 -0.71
CA TYR A 310 -30.00 9.83 -1.54
C TYR A 310 -30.07 11.13 -0.73
N ASP A 311 -29.08 11.98 -0.93
CA ASP A 311 -28.99 13.27 -0.28
C ASP A 311 -29.75 14.32 -1.08
N THR A 312 -30.45 15.18 -0.37
CA THR A 312 -31.18 16.32 -0.94
C THR A 312 -30.64 17.66 -0.41
N ASN A 313 -29.74 17.64 0.56
CA ASN A 313 -29.18 18.82 1.18
C ASN A 313 -28.01 19.37 0.33
N PRO A 314 -28.13 20.59 -0.24
CA PRO A 314 -27.02 21.21 -0.98
C PRO A 314 -25.79 21.46 -0.12
N ASP A 315 -25.95 21.65 1.19
CA ASP A 315 -24.83 21.98 2.09
C ASP A 315 -23.85 20.82 2.21
N VAL A 316 -24.32 19.57 2.10
CA VAL A 316 -23.46 18.39 2.14
C VAL A 316 -22.55 18.35 0.92
N PHE A 317 -23.11 18.56 -0.28
CA PHE A 317 -22.33 18.62 -1.52
C PHE A 317 -21.29 19.75 -1.49
N MET A 318 -21.65 20.92 -0.97
CA MET A 318 -20.73 22.05 -0.85
C MET A 318 -19.63 21.79 0.19
N SER A 319 -19.97 21.15 1.33
CA SER A 319 -18.99 20.74 2.34
C SER A 319 -17.98 19.74 1.77
N GLU A 320 -18.44 18.78 0.96
CA GLU A 320 -17.59 17.79 0.30
C GLU A 320 -16.63 18.42 -0.73
N ILE A 321 -17.08 19.45 -1.45
CA ILE A 321 -16.23 20.24 -2.34
C ILE A 321 -15.16 20.99 -1.54
N ASP A 322 -15.53 21.63 -0.44
CA ASP A 322 -14.59 22.39 0.39
C ASP A 322 -13.53 21.46 1.02
N GLU A 323 -13.96 20.33 1.58
CA GLU A 323 -13.06 19.33 2.16
C GLU A 323 -12.11 18.74 1.10
N LEU A 324 -12.61 18.45 -0.11
CA LEU A 324 -11.76 18.06 -1.23
C LEU A 324 -10.75 19.17 -1.58
N GLY A 325 -11.19 20.43 -1.63
CA GLY A 325 -10.33 21.58 -1.87
C GLY A 325 -9.18 21.65 -0.87
N GLN A 326 -9.49 21.57 0.43
CA GLN A 326 -8.47 21.56 1.49
C GLN A 326 -7.51 20.37 1.36
N PHE A 327 -8.02 19.19 0.98
CA PHE A 327 -7.19 18.02 0.75
C PHE A 327 -6.23 18.19 -0.44
N LEU A 328 -6.73 18.70 -1.57
CA LEU A 328 -5.91 18.98 -2.75
C LEU A 328 -4.84 20.02 -2.42
N ASP A 329 -5.19 21.05 -1.66
CA ASP A 329 -4.28 22.12 -1.22
C ASP A 329 -3.09 21.56 -0.44
N LYS A 330 -3.36 20.67 0.52
CA LYS A 330 -2.31 19.94 1.25
C LYS A 330 -1.45 19.09 0.32
N GLY A 331 -2.05 18.44 -0.67
CA GLY A 331 -1.32 17.64 -1.66
C GLY A 331 -0.34 18.47 -2.47
N PHE A 332 -0.77 19.64 -2.96
CA PHE A 332 0.09 20.57 -3.67
C PHE A 332 1.15 21.20 -2.75
N GLU A 333 0.80 21.60 -1.52
CA GLU A 333 1.76 22.10 -0.53
C GLU A 333 2.85 21.06 -0.25
N LEU A 334 2.46 19.79 -0.06
CA LEU A 334 3.37 18.68 0.16
C LEU A 334 4.36 18.56 -1.01
N LEU A 335 3.87 18.60 -2.26
CA LEU A 335 4.68 18.55 -3.47
C LEU A 335 5.63 19.75 -3.58
N SER A 336 5.18 20.97 -3.25
CA SER A 336 6.04 22.16 -3.26
C SER A 336 7.09 22.16 -2.15
N LYS A 337 6.77 21.60 -0.98
CA LYS A 337 7.61 21.60 0.21
C LYS A 337 8.79 20.62 0.11
N TYR A 338 8.61 19.49 -0.58
CA TYR A 338 9.62 18.45 -0.69
C TYR A 338 9.91 18.06 -2.13
N ASP A 339 11.20 17.86 -2.42
CA ASP A 339 11.67 17.34 -3.71
C ASP A 339 11.40 15.84 -3.86
N TYR A 340 10.16 15.48 -4.21
CA TYR A 340 9.74 14.09 -4.43
C TYR A 340 10.27 13.55 -5.77
N ARG A 341 10.66 12.26 -5.77
CA ARG A 341 10.99 11.57 -7.04
C ARG A 341 9.73 11.40 -7.89
N GLY A 342 9.86 11.27 -9.21
CA GLY A 342 8.73 11.14 -10.13
C GLY A 342 7.72 10.05 -9.75
N ARG A 343 8.17 8.88 -9.25
CA ARG A 343 7.27 7.83 -8.73
C ARG A 343 6.48 8.28 -7.50
N GLN A 344 7.09 9.07 -6.62
CA GLN A 344 6.44 9.60 -5.43
C GLN A 344 5.45 10.71 -5.78
N VAL A 345 5.80 11.59 -6.73
CA VAL A 345 4.89 12.60 -7.30
C VAL A 345 3.67 11.92 -7.91
N ALA A 346 3.88 10.91 -8.76
CA ALA A 346 2.80 10.14 -9.36
C ALA A 346 1.90 9.48 -8.32
N ALA A 347 2.47 8.91 -7.25
CA ALA A 347 1.67 8.31 -6.16
C ALA A 347 0.83 9.34 -5.39
N ILE A 348 1.36 10.55 -5.16
CA ILE A 348 0.61 11.64 -4.51
C ILE A 348 -0.50 12.13 -5.45
N ALA A 349 -0.18 12.32 -6.73
CA ALA A 349 -1.13 12.73 -7.76
C ALA A 349 -2.26 11.70 -7.96
N ASP A 350 -1.92 10.41 -8.00
CA ASP A 350 -2.91 9.33 -8.10
C ASP A 350 -3.90 9.39 -6.93
N VAL A 351 -3.43 9.65 -5.71
CA VAL A 351 -4.30 9.80 -4.54
C VAL A 351 -5.17 11.06 -4.65
N MET A 352 -4.57 12.22 -4.98
CA MET A 352 -5.29 13.48 -5.15
C MET A 352 -6.42 13.36 -6.18
N PHE A 353 -6.10 12.87 -7.37
CA PHE A 353 -7.04 12.81 -8.47
C PHE A 353 -8.05 11.68 -8.31
N ALA A 354 -7.70 10.57 -7.66
CA ALA A 354 -8.67 9.56 -7.25
C ALA A 354 -9.74 10.14 -6.33
N GLU A 355 -9.38 10.93 -5.31
CA GLU A 355 -10.38 11.54 -4.42
C GLU A 355 -11.24 12.59 -5.13
N THR A 356 -10.68 13.33 -6.10
CA THR A 356 -11.47 14.21 -6.97
C THR A 356 -12.49 13.44 -7.80
N ILE A 357 -12.07 12.32 -8.39
CA ILE A 357 -12.96 11.46 -9.17
C ILE A 357 -14.06 10.86 -8.30
N ARG A 358 -13.72 10.39 -7.10
CA ARG A 358 -14.72 9.82 -6.17
C ARG A 358 -15.82 10.80 -5.82
N LEU A 359 -15.51 12.09 -5.64
CA LEU A 359 -16.52 13.12 -5.38
C LEU A 359 -17.56 13.17 -6.51
N PHE A 360 -17.12 13.19 -7.76
CA PHE A 360 -18.04 13.28 -8.89
C PHE A 360 -18.72 11.96 -9.22
N ILE A 361 -18.10 10.82 -8.91
CA ILE A 361 -18.77 9.51 -8.97
C ILE A 361 -19.91 9.47 -7.93
N TRP A 362 -19.65 9.93 -6.71
CA TRP A 362 -20.70 10.09 -5.70
C TRP A 362 -21.80 11.05 -6.19
N ALA A 363 -21.46 12.20 -6.76
CA ALA A 363 -22.45 13.13 -7.32
C ALA A 363 -23.29 12.51 -8.45
N ASN A 364 -22.65 11.74 -9.35
CA ASN A 364 -23.32 10.99 -10.40
C ASN A 364 -24.28 9.95 -9.82
N TYR A 365 -23.86 9.25 -8.76
CA TYR A 365 -24.67 8.26 -8.08
C TYR A 365 -25.87 8.88 -7.34
N GLN A 366 -25.68 9.98 -6.63
CA GLN A 366 -26.76 10.74 -5.99
C GLN A 366 -27.80 11.21 -7.01
N ARG A 367 -27.33 11.72 -8.16
CA ARG A 367 -28.21 12.09 -9.27
C ARG A 367 -28.99 10.89 -9.78
N TYR A 368 -28.33 9.76 -10.01
CA TYR A 368 -28.96 8.51 -10.43
C TYR A 368 -30.09 8.10 -9.46
N LEU A 369 -29.84 8.10 -8.15
CA LEU A 369 -30.85 7.75 -7.15
C LEU A 369 -32.06 8.70 -7.18
N GLN A 370 -31.84 10.01 -7.33
CA GLN A 370 -32.94 10.98 -7.42
C GLN A 370 -33.83 10.71 -8.66
N TYR A 371 -33.23 10.48 -9.84
CA TYR A 371 -34.00 10.15 -11.04
C TYR A 371 -34.71 8.80 -10.94
N ARG A 372 -34.05 7.79 -10.37
CA ARG A 372 -34.65 6.47 -10.13
C ARG A 372 -35.89 6.56 -9.23
N ASN A 373 -35.89 7.48 -8.27
CA ASN A 373 -37.03 7.74 -7.38
C ASN A 373 -38.05 8.75 -7.97
N GLY A 374 -37.92 9.13 -9.25
CA GLY A 374 -38.86 10.01 -9.93
C GLY A 374 -38.69 11.51 -9.62
N GLU A 375 -37.60 11.89 -8.94
CA GLU A 375 -37.26 13.29 -8.67
C GLU A 375 -36.52 13.92 -9.87
N ARG A 376 -36.65 15.24 -10.04
CA ARG A 376 -36.03 15.98 -11.18
C ARG A 376 -34.54 16.27 -11.01
N GLY A 377 -33.93 15.73 -9.96
CA GLY A 377 -32.61 16.13 -9.52
C GLY A 377 -32.65 17.45 -8.74
N THR A 378 -31.96 17.53 -7.62
CA THR A 378 -31.76 18.80 -6.90
C THR A 378 -30.96 19.78 -7.75
N ASP A 379 -31.17 21.09 -7.56
CA ASP A 379 -30.53 22.11 -8.39
C ASP A 379 -29.00 21.95 -8.46
N TYR A 380 -28.34 21.67 -7.34
CA TYR A 380 -26.87 21.49 -7.29
C TYR A 380 -26.36 20.23 -8.01
N LEU A 381 -27.20 19.20 -8.19
CA LEU A 381 -26.89 17.98 -8.94
C LEU A 381 -27.34 18.03 -10.40
N GLN A 382 -27.88 19.14 -10.87
CA GLN A 382 -28.18 19.31 -12.29
C GLN A 382 -26.89 19.29 -13.11
N ASP A 383 -26.94 18.65 -14.30
CA ASP A 383 -25.78 18.50 -15.19
C ASP A 383 -25.03 19.80 -15.42
N LYS A 384 -25.75 20.91 -15.62
CA LYS A 384 -25.14 22.22 -15.83
C LYS A 384 -24.27 22.66 -14.65
N ASN A 385 -24.73 22.43 -13.43
CA ASN A 385 -24.03 22.84 -12.22
C ASN A 385 -22.86 21.90 -11.94
N ILE A 386 -23.04 20.59 -12.06
CA ILE A 386 -21.94 19.61 -11.96
C ILE A 386 -20.86 19.92 -12.99
N THR A 387 -21.21 20.12 -14.27
CA THR A 387 -20.25 20.46 -15.33
C THR A 387 -19.55 21.79 -15.03
N HIS A 388 -20.26 22.80 -14.52
CA HIS A 388 -19.64 24.06 -14.12
C HIS A 388 -18.61 23.86 -13.00
N PHE A 389 -18.94 23.10 -11.95
CA PHE A 389 -18.02 22.78 -10.87
C PHE A 389 -16.82 21.97 -11.36
N GLN A 390 -17.03 20.99 -12.24
CA GLN A 390 -15.96 20.22 -12.86
C GLN A 390 -14.99 21.12 -13.62
N ILE A 391 -15.51 22.06 -14.42
CA ILE A 391 -14.70 23.03 -15.17
C ILE A 391 -13.88 23.92 -14.25
N GLU A 392 -14.49 24.51 -13.22
CA GLU A 392 -13.77 25.42 -12.31
C GLU A 392 -12.74 24.68 -11.46
N LEU A 393 -13.05 23.47 -11.00
CA LEU A 393 -12.10 22.61 -10.29
C LEU A 393 -10.94 22.21 -11.20
N PHE A 394 -11.23 21.78 -12.44
CA PHE A 394 -10.22 21.42 -13.43
C PHE A 394 -9.27 22.59 -13.72
N LYS A 395 -9.79 23.80 -13.94
CA LYS A 395 -8.96 25.00 -14.11
C LYS A 395 -8.06 25.27 -12.91
N THR A 396 -8.61 25.12 -11.70
CA THR A 396 -7.87 25.33 -10.45
C THR A 396 -6.75 24.31 -10.30
N ILE A 397 -7.05 23.03 -10.53
CA ILE A 397 -6.05 21.95 -10.48
C ILE A 397 -4.99 22.18 -11.56
N LYS A 398 -5.38 22.47 -12.80
CA LYS A 398 -4.45 22.75 -13.91
C LYS A 398 -3.44 23.83 -13.54
N LYS A 399 -3.94 24.96 -13.06
CA LYS A 399 -3.11 26.09 -12.66
C LYS A 399 -2.12 25.69 -11.58
N ARG A 400 -2.56 24.95 -10.54
CA ARG A 400 -1.66 24.49 -9.47
C ARG A 400 -0.64 23.47 -9.96
N VAL A 401 -1.01 22.59 -10.88
CA VAL A 401 -0.08 21.65 -11.52
C VAL A 401 1.00 22.42 -12.29
N GLU A 402 0.62 23.47 -13.03
CA GLU A 402 1.54 24.37 -13.74
C GLU A 402 2.43 25.16 -12.77
N ASP A 403 1.86 25.71 -11.68
CA ASP A 403 2.58 26.47 -10.65
C ASP A 403 3.63 25.62 -9.90
N VAL A 404 3.32 24.34 -9.66
CA VAL A 404 4.24 23.39 -9.02
C VAL A 404 5.39 23.02 -9.96
N GLY A 405 5.16 23.02 -11.27
CA GLY A 405 6.22 22.86 -12.27
C GLY A 405 6.87 21.48 -12.34
N PHE A 406 6.19 20.41 -11.88
CA PHE A 406 6.64 19.03 -12.07
C PHE A 406 5.96 18.40 -13.30
N PRO A 407 6.69 18.13 -14.40
CA PRO A 407 6.09 17.46 -15.55
C PRO A 407 5.50 16.09 -15.24
N GLY A 408 6.10 15.31 -14.32
CA GLY A 408 5.48 14.08 -13.81
C GLY A 408 4.07 14.26 -13.23
N LEU A 409 3.80 15.40 -12.58
CA LEU A 409 2.47 15.75 -12.08
C LEU A 409 1.53 16.15 -13.22
N PHE A 410 2.06 16.88 -14.22
CA PHE A 410 1.32 17.25 -15.43
C PHE A 410 0.86 16.03 -16.24
N TYR A 411 1.72 15.02 -16.40
CA TYR A 411 1.32 13.76 -17.05
C TYR A 411 0.27 12.99 -16.25
N ALA A 412 0.40 12.93 -14.92
CA ALA A 412 -0.61 12.32 -14.07
C ALA A 412 -1.95 13.05 -14.22
N TYR A 413 -1.92 14.38 -14.27
CA TYR A 413 -3.10 15.20 -14.51
C TYR A 413 -3.74 14.90 -15.87
N GLU A 414 -2.98 14.91 -16.97
CA GLU A 414 -3.53 14.57 -18.29
C GLU A 414 -4.15 13.17 -18.29
N ALA A 415 -3.45 12.17 -17.76
CA ALA A 415 -3.95 10.79 -17.72
C ALA A 415 -5.27 10.64 -16.94
N TRP A 416 -5.43 11.35 -15.81
CA TRP A 416 -6.63 11.21 -14.97
C TRP A 416 -7.86 11.94 -15.52
N PHE A 417 -7.67 13.10 -16.15
CA PHE A 417 -8.78 13.94 -16.58
C PHE A 417 -9.11 13.82 -18.08
N ILE A 418 -8.13 13.45 -18.91
CA ILE A 418 -8.32 13.26 -20.36
C ILE A 418 -8.46 11.77 -20.68
N GLY A 419 -7.82 10.90 -19.89
CA GLY A 419 -7.71 9.47 -20.15
C GLY A 419 -6.32 9.10 -20.64
N SER A 420 -5.93 7.83 -20.43
CA SER A 420 -4.67 7.29 -20.96
C SER A 420 -4.79 7.02 -22.48
N ASP A 421 -3.70 7.23 -23.22
CA ASP A 421 -3.58 6.66 -24.56
C ASP A 421 -3.32 5.15 -24.43
N PHE A 422 -4.42 4.37 -24.40
CA PHE A 422 -4.36 2.93 -24.18
C PHE A 422 -3.49 2.18 -25.18
N LYS A 423 -3.37 2.69 -26.43
CA LYS A 423 -2.52 2.06 -27.44
C LYS A 423 -1.04 2.36 -27.18
N ALA A 424 -0.72 3.60 -26.81
CA ALA A 424 0.64 3.96 -26.41
C ALA A 424 1.08 3.21 -25.14
N ASP A 425 0.14 2.97 -24.22
CA ASP A 425 0.41 2.28 -22.95
C ASP A 425 0.40 0.74 -23.06
N GLY A 426 0.12 0.17 -24.24
CA GLY A 426 0.11 -1.28 -24.47
C GLY A 426 -1.11 -2.02 -23.92
N TYR A 427 -2.23 -1.31 -23.71
CA TYR A 427 -3.48 -1.85 -23.20
C TYR A 427 -4.54 -1.97 -24.31
N ASP A 428 -4.26 -2.78 -25.34
CA ASP A 428 -5.18 -2.99 -26.49
C ASP A 428 -6.59 -3.40 -26.05
N PHE A 429 -6.69 -4.22 -25.00
CA PHE A 429 -7.97 -4.60 -24.41
C PHE A 429 -8.79 -3.39 -23.96
N LEU A 430 -8.18 -2.42 -23.25
CA LEU A 430 -8.88 -1.23 -22.77
C LEU A 430 -9.31 -0.33 -23.94
N ALA A 431 -8.53 -0.25 -25.01
CA ALA A 431 -8.92 0.48 -26.21
C ALA A 431 -10.16 -0.15 -26.87
N ILE A 432 -10.19 -1.48 -27.02
CA ILE A 432 -11.34 -2.21 -27.57
C ILE A 432 -12.56 -2.07 -26.66
N PHE A 433 -12.37 -2.22 -25.35
CA PHE A 433 -13.42 -2.10 -24.34
C PHE A 433 -14.07 -0.71 -24.34
N ASN A 434 -13.26 0.36 -24.35
CA ASN A 434 -13.77 1.74 -24.43
C ASN A 434 -14.46 2.03 -25.77
N GLY A 435 -13.96 1.47 -26.88
CA GLY A 435 -14.63 1.54 -28.18
C GLY A 435 -16.02 0.89 -28.15
N ALA A 436 -16.14 -0.28 -27.52
CA ALA A 436 -17.42 -0.96 -27.33
C ALA A 436 -18.38 -0.15 -26.43
N LEU A 437 -17.89 0.43 -25.33
CA LEU A 437 -18.67 1.32 -24.47
C LEU A 437 -19.25 2.50 -25.27
N PHE A 438 -18.41 3.18 -26.04
CA PHE A 438 -18.81 4.32 -26.87
C PHE A 438 -19.86 3.94 -27.92
N GLU A 439 -19.67 2.83 -28.64
CA GLU A 439 -20.61 2.35 -29.65
C GLU A 439 -21.96 1.94 -29.04
N SER A 440 -21.91 1.24 -27.91
CA SER A 440 -23.08 0.86 -27.10
C SER A 440 -23.91 2.12 -26.75
N GLN A 441 -23.25 3.17 -26.24
CA GLN A 441 -23.91 4.43 -25.92
C GLN A 441 -24.53 5.11 -27.14
N ARG A 442 -23.78 5.18 -28.25
CA ARG A 442 -24.24 5.80 -29.49
C ARG A 442 -25.50 5.13 -30.03
N LYS A 443 -25.61 3.81 -29.86
CA LYS A 443 -26.79 3.02 -30.20
C LYS A 443 -27.97 3.37 -29.30
N TYR A 444 -27.77 3.50 -27.98
CA TYR A 444 -28.87 3.82 -27.06
C TYR A 444 -29.35 5.26 -27.13
N LEU A 445 -28.47 6.24 -27.34
CA LEU A 445 -28.86 7.64 -27.53
C LEU A 445 -29.76 7.84 -28.76
N ARG A 446 -29.75 6.88 -29.70
CA ARG A 446 -30.55 6.92 -30.93
C ARG A 446 -31.85 6.13 -30.84
N LEU A 447 -32.12 5.41 -29.75
CA LEU A 447 -33.38 4.69 -29.60
C LEU A 447 -34.51 5.72 -29.50
N PRO A 448 -35.40 5.82 -30.49
CA PRO A 448 -36.56 6.67 -30.37
C PRO A 448 -37.41 6.08 -29.25
N LEU A 449 -37.59 6.84 -28.17
CA LEU A 449 -38.57 6.53 -27.12
C LEU A 449 -39.96 6.83 -27.69
N THR A 450 -40.33 6.10 -28.74
CA THR A 450 -41.64 6.14 -29.38
C THR A 450 -42.48 5.04 -28.77
N ASP A 451 -42.71 5.11 -27.46
CA ASP A 451 -43.79 4.36 -26.89
C ASP A 451 -45.12 5.03 -27.22
N LYS A 452 -46.11 4.20 -27.54
CA LYS A 452 -47.47 4.63 -27.89
C LYS A 452 -48.17 5.32 -26.71
N ASP A 453 -47.69 5.11 -25.48
CA ASP A 453 -48.08 5.85 -24.28
C ASP A 453 -47.11 7.00 -23.99
N ARG A 454 -47.44 8.18 -24.54
CA ARG A 454 -46.61 9.41 -24.46
C ARG A 454 -46.42 9.97 -23.05
N LEU A 455 -46.95 9.33 -22.01
CA LEU A 455 -46.98 9.84 -20.64
C LEU A 455 -46.31 8.92 -19.62
N ALA A 456 -46.12 7.63 -19.93
CA ALA A 456 -45.41 6.72 -19.04
C ALA A 456 -43.88 6.87 -19.24
N PRO A 457 -43.07 6.79 -18.18
CA PRO A 457 -41.63 6.57 -18.33
C PRO A 457 -41.44 5.28 -19.12
N PRO A 458 -40.56 5.25 -20.13
CA PRO A 458 -40.24 4.01 -20.82
C PRO A 458 -39.66 3.01 -19.82
N GLU A 459 -40.14 1.76 -19.86
CA GLU A 459 -39.50 0.68 -19.09
C GLU A 459 -38.10 0.46 -19.65
N PHE A 460 -37.09 0.64 -18.80
CA PHE A 460 -35.73 0.31 -19.16
C PHE A 460 -35.56 -1.21 -19.13
N SER A 461 -35.12 -1.80 -20.25
CA SER A 461 -34.76 -3.22 -20.31
C SER A 461 -33.40 -3.39 -20.94
N PHE A 462 -32.55 -4.18 -20.26
CA PHE A 462 -31.24 -4.58 -20.75
C PHE A 462 -31.30 -5.52 -21.96
N GLU A 463 -32.47 -6.08 -22.31
CA GLU A 463 -32.61 -6.93 -23.50
C GLU A 463 -32.25 -6.20 -24.81
N ASN A 464 -32.35 -4.86 -24.80
CA ASN A 464 -31.96 -4.03 -25.94
C ASN A 464 -30.46 -3.70 -25.98
N ILE A 465 -29.72 -4.05 -24.92
CA ILE A 465 -28.29 -3.79 -24.79
C ILE A 465 -27.52 -4.96 -25.37
N ASP A 466 -26.84 -4.70 -26.49
CA ASP A 466 -26.02 -5.71 -27.15
C ASP A 466 -24.71 -5.91 -26.38
N LEU A 467 -24.75 -6.85 -25.43
CA LEU A 467 -23.61 -7.20 -24.61
C LEU A 467 -22.60 -8.13 -25.33
N SER A 468 -22.90 -8.57 -26.56
CA SER A 468 -22.01 -9.48 -27.31
C SER A 468 -20.65 -8.86 -27.61
N MET A 469 -20.59 -7.52 -27.67
CA MET A 469 -19.34 -6.75 -27.82
C MET A 469 -18.39 -6.90 -26.62
N TYR A 470 -18.88 -7.41 -25.49
CA TYR A 470 -18.11 -7.64 -24.26
C TYR A 470 -17.92 -9.13 -23.97
N SER A 471 -17.94 -10.01 -24.98
CA SER A 471 -17.78 -11.47 -24.79
C SER A 471 -16.52 -11.89 -24.01
N ASN A 472 -15.50 -11.02 -23.97
CA ASN A 472 -14.26 -11.23 -23.23
C ASN A 472 -14.29 -10.66 -21.80
N VAL A 473 -15.43 -10.16 -21.33
CA VAL A 473 -15.60 -9.54 -20.01
C VAL A 473 -16.79 -10.19 -19.33
N LYS A 474 -16.66 -10.49 -18.04
CA LYS A 474 -17.81 -10.94 -17.25
C LYS A 474 -18.74 -9.76 -17.04
N VAL A 475 -19.93 -9.84 -17.62
CA VAL A 475 -20.98 -8.83 -17.47
C VAL A 475 -22.09 -9.41 -16.61
N SER A 476 -22.48 -8.67 -15.56
CA SER A 476 -23.69 -8.94 -14.80
C SER A 476 -24.57 -7.71 -14.75
N THR A 477 -25.88 -7.91 -14.67
CA THR A 477 -26.87 -6.84 -14.58
C THR A 477 -27.57 -6.91 -13.24
N GLU A 478 -27.73 -5.75 -12.60
CA GLU A 478 -28.47 -5.57 -11.36
C GLU A 478 -29.45 -4.42 -11.57
N GLU A 479 -30.71 -4.75 -11.86
CA GLU A 479 -31.80 -3.78 -12.13
C GLU A 479 -31.51 -2.84 -13.31
N ASP A 480 -30.97 -1.66 -13.03
CA ASP A 480 -30.60 -0.59 -13.96
C ASP A 480 -29.08 -0.30 -13.93
N ILE A 481 -28.30 -1.21 -13.35
CA ILE A 481 -26.84 -1.17 -13.26
C ILE A 481 -26.22 -2.31 -14.08
N ILE A 482 -25.19 -2.00 -14.87
CA ILE A 482 -24.32 -3.00 -15.49
C ILE A 482 -22.99 -3.03 -14.75
N LEU A 483 -22.58 -4.22 -14.35
CA LEU A 483 -21.28 -4.50 -13.75
C LEU A 483 -20.40 -5.20 -14.79
N PHE A 484 -19.23 -4.62 -15.05
CA PHE A 484 -18.19 -5.18 -15.90
C PHE A 484 -17.03 -5.63 -15.00
N ASP A 485 -16.81 -6.94 -14.88
CA ASP A 485 -15.66 -7.50 -14.17
C ASP A 485 -14.50 -7.74 -15.14
N LEU A 486 -13.51 -6.85 -15.04
CA LEU A 486 -12.30 -6.83 -15.85
C LEU A 486 -11.13 -7.56 -15.16
N SER A 487 -11.41 -8.36 -14.11
CA SER A 487 -10.38 -9.03 -13.31
C SER A 487 -9.47 -9.96 -14.09
N GLU A 488 -9.97 -10.57 -15.17
CA GLU A 488 -9.23 -11.48 -16.05
C GLU A 488 -8.20 -10.76 -16.95
N HIS A 489 -8.26 -9.43 -17.04
CA HIS A 489 -7.37 -8.63 -17.90
C HIS A 489 -6.23 -7.99 -17.10
N THR A 490 -5.04 -7.91 -17.71
CA THR A 490 -3.84 -7.36 -17.08
C THR A 490 -3.71 -5.86 -17.34
N PHE A 491 -4.00 -5.04 -16.33
CA PHE A 491 -3.73 -3.61 -16.31
C PHE A 491 -3.54 -3.13 -14.86
N PRO A 492 -2.82 -2.02 -14.60
CA PRO A 492 -2.40 -1.64 -13.26
C PRO A 492 -3.49 -0.87 -12.48
N ALA A 493 -4.66 -1.50 -12.32
CA ALA A 493 -5.72 -1.01 -11.45
C ALA A 493 -5.85 -1.87 -10.19
N THR A 494 -6.04 -1.23 -9.05
CA THR A 494 -6.32 -1.89 -7.77
C THR A 494 -7.71 -2.51 -7.74
N HIS A 495 -8.68 -1.90 -8.45
CA HIS A 495 -10.04 -2.41 -8.61
C HIS A 495 -10.37 -2.50 -10.10
N LYS A 496 -10.98 -3.62 -10.48
CA LYS A 496 -11.23 -3.98 -11.88
C LYS A 496 -12.71 -4.18 -12.20
N THR A 497 -13.59 -3.77 -11.29
CA THR A 497 -15.04 -3.80 -11.52
C THR A 497 -15.50 -2.39 -11.88
N LEU A 498 -16.04 -2.23 -13.09
CA LEU A 498 -16.67 -1.00 -13.52
C LEU A 498 -18.18 -1.16 -13.38
N ALA A 499 -18.83 -0.22 -12.67
CA ALA A 499 -20.27 -0.17 -12.52
C ALA A 499 -20.82 1.05 -13.26
N ILE A 500 -21.79 0.84 -14.15
CA ILE A 500 -22.46 1.87 -14.93
C ILE A 500 -23.96 1.83 -14.63
N ALA A 501 -24.49 2.91 -14.09
CA ALA A 501 -25.92 3.07 -13.86
C ALA A 501 -26.59 3.74 -15.06
N TYR A 502 -27.77 3.24 -15.41
CA TYR A 502 -28.62 3.78 -16.46
C TYR A 502 -29.88 4.39 -15.85
N TYR A 503 -30.28 5.57 -16.32
CA TYR A 503 -31.54 6.18 -15.88
C TYR A 503 -32.11 7.11 -16.95
N TYR A 504 -33.42 7.37 -16.90
CA TYR A 504 -34.07 8.32 -17.79
C TYR A 504 -34.12 9.71 -17.17
N LYS A 505 -33.48 10.67 -17.83
CA LYS A 505 -33.61 12.09 -17.51
C LYS A 505 -34.82 12.68 -18.23
N VAL A 506 -35.74 13.27 -17.47
CA VAL A 506 -36.87 14.01 -18.03
C VAL A 506 -36.43 15.41 -18.42
N TYR A 507 -36.69 15.82 -19.65
CA TYR A 507 -36.48 17.19 -20.13
C TYR A 507 -37.69 17.69 -20.90
N ARG A 508 -37.98 18.99 -20.78
CA ARG A 508 -39.07 19.62 -21.51
C ARG A 508 -38.59 20.09 -22.85
N GLN A 509 -39.15 19.56 -23.93
CA GLN A 509 -38.96 20.07 -25.27
C GLN A 509 -40.24 20.74 -25.76
N TYR A 510 -40.11 21.92 -26.35
CA TYR A 510 -41.24 22.57 -27.01
C TYR A 510 -41.55 21.83 -28.33
N ASP A 511 -42.70 21.18 -28.39
CA ASP A 511 -43.20 20.53 -29.59
C ASP A 511 -43.88 21.59 -30.47
N VAL A 512 -43.17 22.02 -31.52
CA VAL A 512 -43.64 23.06 -32.45
C VAL A 512 -44.97 22.67 -33.10
N SER A 513 -45.19 21.37 -33.39
CA SER A 513 -46.42 20.89 -34.02
C SER A 513 -47.64 21.02 -33.11
N LYS A 514 -47.45 20.84 -31.80
CA LYS A 514 -48.51 20.88 -30.80
C LYS A 514 -48.61 22.23 -30.07
N ARG A 515 -47.65 23.12 -30.28
CA ARG A 515 -47.50 24.40 -29.56
C ARG A 515 -47.55 24.22 -28.03
N LYS A 516 -46.98 23.12 -27.53
CA LYS A 516 -46.96 22.77 -26.10
C LYS A 516 -45.60 22.21 -25.72
N GLN A 517 -45.20 22.42 -24.46
CA GLN A 517 -44.07 21.69 -23.89
C GLN A 517 -44.50 20.24 -23.66
N VAL A 518 -43.65 19.31 -24.10
CA VAL A 518 -43.83 17.88 -23.92
C VAL A 518 -42.62 17.39 -23.16
N ASP A 519 -42.88 16.60 -22.11
CA ASP A 519 -41.82 15.89 -21.40
C ASP A 519 -41.27 14.82 -22.34
N ARG A 520 -39.95 14.82 -22.50
CA ARG A 520 -39.18 13.82 -23.23
C ARG A 520 -38.18 13.19 -22.29
N TYR A 521 -37.81 11.97 -22.60
CA TYR A 521 -36.87 11.20 -21.82
C TYR A 521 -35.54 11.10 -22.59
N LEU A 522 -34.44 11.21 -21.88
CA LEU A 522 -33.10 10.99 -22.39
C LEU A 522 -32.46 9.90 -21.54
N LEU A 523 -32.05 8.79 -22.17
CA LEU A 523 -31.31 7.77 -21.45
C LEU A 523 -29.91 8.32 -21.12
N MET A 524 -29.60 8.32 -19.83
CA MET A 524 -28.30 8.68 -19.28
C MET A 524 -27.58 7.41 -18.83
N ALA A 525 -26.27 7.39 -19.00
CA ALA A 525 -25.40 6.37 -18.45
C ALA A 525 -24.28 7.06 -17.68
N VAL A 526 -24.03 6.63 -16.44
CA VAL A 526 -23.05 7.26 -15.55
C VAL A 526 -22.21 6.20 -14.84
N GLN A 527 -20.90 6.44 -14.76
CA GLN A 527 -20.03 5.63 -13.90
C GLN A 527 -20.40 5.86 -12.44
N ILE A 528 -20.59 4.75 -11.72
CA ILE A 528 -20.92 4.76 -10.29
C ILE A 528 -19.88 4.02 -9.44
N SER A 529 -18.96 3.24 -10.03
CA SER A 529 -17.90 2.54 -9.27
C SER A 529 -16.76 3.50 -8.84
N PRO A 530 -16.65 3.90 -7.56
CA PRO A 530 -15.71 4.92 -7.07
C PRO A 530 -14.25 4.48 -7.15
N ASP A 531 -14.04 3.18 -7.18
CA ASP A 531 -12.73 2.58 -7.10
C ASP A 531 -12.16 2.20 -8.48
N PHE A 532 -12.97 2.27 -9.54
CA PHE A 532 -12.49 2.08 -10.89
C PHE A 532 -11.74 3.35 -11.37
N PRO A 533 -10.45 3.27 -11.71
CA PRO A 533 -9.69 4.47 -12.04
C PRO A 533 -10.17 5.11 -13.34
N ASN A 534 -10.58 6.39 -13.28
CA ASN A 534 -11.11 7.13 -14.44
C ASN A 534 -10.13 7.20 -15.60
N LYS A 535 -8.81 7.16 -15.33
CA LYS A 535 -7.77 7.11 -16.39
C LYS A 535 -7.91 5.93 -17.36
N TYR A 536 -8.67 4.88 -17.00
CA TYR A 536 -8.94 3.72 -17.84
C TYR A 536 -10.27 3.78 -18.60
N ILE A 537 -10.98 4.91 -18.53
CA ILE A 537 -12.24 5.16 -19.22
C ILE A 537 -12.09 6.38 -20.12
N ASP A 538 -12.59 6.28 -21.35
CA ASP A 538 -12.62 7.37 -22.31
C ASP A 538 -14.08 7.80 -22.62
N GLY A 539 -14.22 9.01 -23.16
CA GLY A 539 -15.46 9.52 -23.72
C GLY A 539 -16.50 9.87 -22.67
N TYR A 540 -17.73 9.45 -22.91
CA TYR A 540 -18.89 9.89 -22.11
C TYR A 540 -19.06 9.17 -20.77
N TYR A 541 -18.40 8.02 -20.59
CA TYR A 541 -18.40 7.29 -19.33
C TYR A 541 -17.31 7.80 -18.38
N SER A 542 -16.34 8.55 -18.91
CA SER A 542 -15.43 9.33 -18.06
C SER A 542 -16.26 10.32 -17.26
N VAL A 543 -15.92 10.41 -15.98
CA VAL A 543 -16.47 11.40 -15.06
C VAL A 543 -16.27 12.82 -15.61
N PHE A 544 -15.16 13.03 -16.32
CA PHE A 544 -14.80 14.26 -16.99
C PHE A 544 -15.05 14.12 -18.49
N LYS A 545 -16.16 14.72 -18.96
CA LYS A 545 -16.54 14.63 -20.37
C LYS A 545 -15.56 15.44 -21.23
N PRO A 546 -14.91 14.82 -22.22
CA PRO A 546 -13.92 15.52 -23.04
C PRO A 546 -14.50 16.74 -23.77
N VAL A 547 -15.75 16.68 -24.24
CA VAL A 547 -16.43 17.78 -24.96
C VAL A 547 -16.51 19.06 -24.14
N ASP A 548 -16.64 18.95 -22.82
CA ASP A 548 -16.75 20.11 -21.93
C ASP A 548 -15.37 20.71 -21.60
N ILE A 549 -14.30 19.93 -21.79
CA ILE A 549 -12.94 20.23 -21.32
C ILE A 549 -11.98 20.59 -22.46
N TYR A 550 -12.17 20.03 -23.66
CA TYR A 550 -11.33 20.30 -24.83
C TYR A 550 -11.14 21.80 -25.13
N PRO A 551 -12.17 22.67 -25.05
CA PRO A 551 -11.99 24.11 -25.24
C PRO A 551 -11.04 24.78 -24.22
N LEU A 552 -10.79 24.14 -23.07
CA LEU A 552 -9.87 24.60 -22.03
C LEU A 552 -8.43 24.07 -22.23
N LEU A 553 -8.28 23.04 -23.05
CA LEU A 553 -6.99 22.42 -23.39
C LEU A 553 -6.36 23.10 -24.62
N ASP A 554 -7.19 23.57 -25.55
CA ASP A 554 -6.80 24.08 -26.87
C ASP A 554 -6.22 25.51 -26.88
N LYS A 555 -5.36 25.84 -25.91
CA LYS A 555 -4.61 27.12 -25.84
C LYS A 555 -3.09 26.93 -25.80
N ARG A 556 -2.59 25.81 -26.31
CA ARG A 556 -1.15 25.66 -26.58
C ARG A 556 -0.79 26.28 -27.93
#